data_AF-A0A7C3WFG0-F1
#
_entry.id   AF-A0A7C3WFG0-F1
#
_cell.length_a   1.000
_cell.length_b   1.000
_cell.length_c   1.000
_cell.angle_alpha   90.00
_cell.angle_beta   90.00
_cell.angle_gamma   90.00
#
_symmetry.space_group_name_H-M   'P 1'
#
loop_
_entity.id
_entity.type
_entity.pdbx_description
1 polymer ?
#
loop_
_entity_poly.entity_id
_entity_poly.type
_entity_poly.pdbx_seq_one_letter_code
_entity_poly.pdbx_strand_id
1 'polypeptide(L)'
;MGYAENNGDFLNPKDWRILRAGDEPCLREFPNPDVVKISDIYFAFADPSGYEPHPWRGRKIVEAVSLDGLNWQILGYVEPDPDTPATHVPEAFVWREGKVTWLYVFYACQAGGEPYDYRYKRIRVMRRKVTEEELRQYRKLLQNRR
;
A
#
# COMPACT_ATOMS: atom_id res chain seq x y z
N MET A 1 4.82 6.46 -5.68
CA MET A 1 3.48 6.29 -6.29
C MET A 1 3.15 7.45 -7.22
N GLY A 2 3.10 7.17 -8.53
CA GLY A 2 2.52 8.08 -9.52
C GLY A 2 1.03 7.81 -9.75
N TYR A 3 0.37 8.64 -10.55
CA TYR A 3 -1.03 8.52 -10.93
C TYR A 3 -1.23 8.90 -12.39
N ALA A 4 -1.97 8.05 -13.10
CA ALA A 4 -2.44 8.27 -14.46
C ALA A 4 -3.91 7.83 -14.56
N GLU A 5 -4.66 8.49 -15.43
CA GLU A 5 -6.07 8.20 -15.69
C GLU A 5 -6.25 7.77 -17.15
N ASN A 6 -7.21 6.89 -17.39
CA ASN A 6 -7.64 6.53 -18.74
C ASN A 6 -9.18 6.53 -18.78
N ASN A 7 -9.74 7.33 -19.68
CA ASN A 7 -11.18 7.40 -19.93
C ASN A 7 -11.56 6.83 -21.32
N GLY A 8 -10.59 6.29 -22.06
CA GLY A 8 -10.73 5.64 -23.36
C GLY A 8 -10.57 4.13 -23.27
N ASP A 9 -9.81 3.53 -24.19
CA ASP A 9 -9.52 2.10 -24.17
C ASP A 9 -8.41 1.78 -23.16
N PHE A 10 -8.70 0.90 -22.20
CA PHE A 10 -7.78 0.44 -21.16
C PHE A 10 -6.46 -0.09 -21.73
N LEU A 11 -6.52 -0.83 -22.84
CA LEU A 11 -5.35 -1.44 -23.48
C LEU A 11 -4.60 -0.49 -24.42
N ASN A 12 -5.17 0.69 -24.73
CA ASN A 12 -4.54 1.67 -25.59
C ASN A 12 -3.63 2.62 -24.77
N PRO A 13 -2.30 2.54 -24.92
CA PRO A 13 -1.38 3.38 -24.15
C PRO A 13 -1.55 4.88 -24.40
N LYS A 14 -2.13 5.28 -25.54
CA LYS A 14 -2.33 6.70 -25.90
C LYS A 14 -3.48 7.35 -25.14
N ASP A 15 -4.39 6.55 -24.60
CA ASP A 15 -5.55 7.07 -23.86
C ASP A 15 -5.24 7.31 -22.38
N TRP A 16 -4.03 6.94 -21.94
CA TRP A 16 -3.53 7.21 -20.59
C TRP A 16 -2.96 8.62 -20.48
N ARG A 17 -3.44 9.38 -19.49
CA ARG A 17 -2.93 10.70 -19.11
C ARG A 17 -2.24 10.61 -17.75
N ILE A 18 -0.93 10.82 -17.74
CA ILE A 18 -0.16 10.95 -16.50
C ILE A 18 -0.49 12.29 -15.85
N LEU A 19 -0.93 12.26 -14.59
CA LEU A 19 -1.25 13.45 -13.80
C LEU A 19 -0.21 13.75 -12.74
N ARG A 20 0.40 12.72 -12.13
CA ARG A 20 1.39 12.86 -11.05
C ARG A 20 2.49 11.82 -11.23
N ALA A 21 3.72 12.23 -11.48
CA ALA A 21 4.86 11.33 -11.66
C ALA A 21 6.18 12.10 -11.48
N GLY A 22 7.30 11.37 -11.46
CA GLY A 22 8.64 11.96 -11.40
C GLY A 22 8.82 12.84 -10.16
N ASP A 23 9.06 14.13 -10.39
CA ASP A 23 9.30 15.12 -9.34
C ASP A 23 8.04 15.52 -8.56
N GLU A 24 6.84 15.24 -9.09
CA GLU A 24 5.56 15.54 -8.46
C GLU A 24 4.68 14.29 -8.29
N PRO A 25 5.13 13.24 -7.59
CA PRO A 25 4.34 12.03 -7.39
C PRO A 25 3.21 12.27 -6.38
N CYS A 26 2.22 11.37 -6.32
CA CYS A 26 1.21 11.37 -5.25
C CYS A 26 1.84 11.05 -3.88
N LEU A 27 2.84 10.16 -3.86
CA LEU A 27 3.60 9.81 -2.67
C LEU A 27 5.04 9.45 -3.10
N ARG A 28 6.04 10.15 -2.55
CA ARG A 28 7.48 9.88 -2.80
C ARG A 28 7.90 8.55 -2.17
N GLU A 29 8.84 7.86 -2.82
CA GLU A 29 9.41 6.60 -2.32
C GLU A 29 8.37 5.56 -1.91
N PHE A 30 7.25 5.48 -2.63
CA PHE A 30 6.16 4.52 -2.35
C PHE A 30 6.04 3.54 -3.53
N PRO A 31 6.90 2.50 -3.59
CA PRO A 31 7.00 1.55 -4.69
C PRO A 31 5.96 0.44 -4.57
N ASN A 32 5.67 -0.24 -5.68
CA ASN A 32 4.73 -1.37 -5.73
C ASN A 32 3.40 -1.10 -4.97
N PRO A 33 2.76 0.06 -5.18
CA PRO A 33 1.55 0.37 -4.45
C PRO A 33 0.40 -0.54 -4.91
N ASP A 34 -0.37 -1.04 -3.95
CA ASP A 34 -1.69 -1.59 -4.18
C ASP A 34 -2.73 -0.75 -3.44
N VAL A 35 -3.86 -0.48 -4.10
CA VAL A 35 -4.86 0.49 -3.63
C VAL A 35 -6.26 -0.10 -3.68
N VAL A 36 -6.96 -0.01 -2.56
CA VAL A 36 -8.38 -0.37 -2.45
C VAL A 36 -9.18 0.78 -1.86
N LYS A 37 -10.50 0.77 -2.10
CA LYS A 37 -11.41 1.78 -1.56
C LYS A 37 -12.44 1.16 -0.64
N ILE A 38 -12.59 1.71 0.57
CA ILE A 38 -13.64 1.37 1.52
C ILE A 38 -14.45 2.62 1.82
N SER A 39 -15.72 2.62 1.41
CA SER A 39 -16.56 3.81 1.43
C SER A 39 -15.94 4.95 0.61
N ASP A 40 -15.62 6.07 1.25
CA ASP A 40 -15.01 7.27 0.69
C ASP A 40 -13.49 7.35 0.91
N ILE A 41 -12.88 6.36 1.59
CA ILE A 41 -11.45 6.36 1.90
C ILE A 41 -10.73 5.33 1.02
N TYR A 42 -9.67 5.78 0.37
CA TYR A 42 -8.67 4.93 -0.27
C TYR A 42 -7.63 4.50 0.76
N PHE A 43 -7.24 3.24 0.68
CA PHE A 43 -6.16 2.62 1.45
C PHE A 43 -5.11 2.17 0.44
N ALA A 44 -3.86 2.52 0.69
CA ALA A 44 -2.72 2.11 -0.12
C ALA A 44 -1.70 1.38 0.73
N PHE A 45 -1.13 0.32 0.16
CA PHE A 45 -0.03 -0.43 0.75
C PHE A 45 1.15 -0.46 -0.21
N ALA A 46 2.36 -0.27 0.30
CA ALA A 46 3.60 -0.36 -0.46
C ALA A 46 4.71 -0.92 0.43
N ASP A 47 5.91 -1.12 -0.13
CA ASP A 47 7.09 -1.58 0.61
C ASP A 47 8.29 -0.61 0.49
N PRO A 48 8.16 0.66 0.94
CA PRO A 48 9.23 1.65 0.85
C PRO A 48 10.47 1.24 1.66
N SER A 49 11.65 1.65 1.18
CA SER A 49 12.94 1.48 1.88
C SER A 49 13.20 2.56 2.91
N GLY A 50 14.24 2.38 3.74
CA GLY A 50 14.79 3.40 4.63
C GLY A 50 14.70 3.07 6.12
N TYR A 51 14.26 1.87 6.48
CA TYR A 51 14.12 1.45 7.88
C TYR A 51 15.35 0.74 8.45
N GLU A 52 16.26 0.29 7.59
CA GLU A 52 17.57 -0.30 7.93
C GLU A 52 18.54 -0.05 6.75
N PRO A 53 19.86 0.10 6.99
CA PRO A 53 20.87 0.21 5.93
C PRO A 53 21.12 -1.13 5.20
N HIS A 54 20.07 -1.73 4.64
CA HIS A 54 20.14 -2.93 3.81
C HIS A 54 19.09 -2.83 2.68
N PRO A 55 19.45 -3.14 1.42
CA PRO A 55 18.58 -2.88 0.26
C PRO A 55 17.25 -3.64 0.30
N TRP A 56 17.23 -4.78 1.00
CA TRP A 56 16.07 -5.66 1.11
C TRP A 56 15.38 -5.54 2.49
N ARG A 57 16.05 -5.97 3.57
CA ARG A 57 15.56 -5.83 4.97
C ARG A 57 15.15 -4.41 5.39
N GLY A 58 15.72 -3.38 4.76
CA GLY A 58 15.35 -1.99 5.03
C GLY A 58 14.00 -1.56 4.48
N ARG A 59 13.26 -2.45 3.82
CA ARG A 59 11.92 -2.20 3.30
C ARG A 59 10.87 -2.81 4.24
N LYS A 60 9.76 -2.09 4.43
CA LYS A 60 8.63 -2.54 5.27
C LYS A 60 7.32 -2.23 4.60
N ILE A 61 6.30 -3.06 4.82
CA ILE A 61 4.94 -2.75 4.34
C ILE A 61 4.45 -1.48 5.06
N VAL A 62 4.05 -0.47 4.30
CA VAL A 62 3.54 0.82 4.81
C VAL A 62 2.11 1.01 4.36
N GLU A 63 1.26 1.45 5.29
CA GLU A 63 -0.13 1.82 5.03
C GLU A 63 -0.25 3.34 4.87
N ALA A 64 -1.01 3.78 3.86
CA ALA A 64 -1.39 5.17 3.66
C ALA A 64 -2.88 5.29 3.31
N VAL A 65 -3.50 6.42 3.62
CA VAL A 65 -4.91 6.69 3.34
C VAL A 65 -5.11 8.01 2.58
N SER A 66 -6.19 8.10 1.82
CA SER A 66 -6.57 9.28 1.05
C SER A 66 -8.09 9.40 0.88
N LEU A 67 -8.61 10.62 0.73
CA LEU A 67 -10.00 10.87 0.34
C LEU A 67 -10.19 11.02 -1.17
N ASP A 68 -9.13 11.39 -1.90
CA ASP A 68 -9.19 11.75 -3.32
C ASP A 68 -8.30 10.89 -4.23
N GLY A 69 -7.48 10.01 -3.64
CA GLY A 69 -6.54 9.17 -4.38
C GLY A 69 -5.30 9.91 -4.88
N LEU A 70 -5.16 11.20 -4.58
CA LEU A 70 -4.05 12.06 -5.01
C LEU A 70 -3.20 12.54 -3.83
N ASN A 71 -3.84 12.90 -2.73
CA ASN A 71 -3.23 13.43 -1.52
C ASN A 71 -3.27 12.35 -0.44
N TRP A 72 -2.10 11.86 -0.03
CA TRP A 72 -1.98 10.68 0.81
C TRP A 72 -1.36 10.98 2.17
N GLN A 73 -1.86 10.29 3.20
CA GLN A 73 -1.33 10.31 4.55
C GLN A 73 -0.78 8.93 4.91
N ILE A 74 0.53 8.83 5.16
CA ILE A 74 1.14 7.62 5.74
C ILE A 74 0.64 7.44 7.19
N LEU A 75 0.15 6.25 7.51
CA LEU A 75 -0.28 5.90 8.87
C LEU A 75 0.83 5.26 9.69
N GLY A 76 1.66 4.42 9.04
CA GLY A 76 2.71 3.68 9.71
C GLY A 76 3.16 2.48 8.88
N TYR A 77 4.03 1.66 9.48
CA TYR A 77 4.58 0.47 8.84
C TYR A 77 4.28 -0.80 9.67
N VAL A 78 4.37 -1.95 9.02
CA VAL A 78 4.29 -3.28 9.62
C VAL A 78 5.69 -3.87 9.69
N GLU A 79 6.07 -4.39 10.86
CA GLU A 79 7.32 -5.14 11.01
C GLU A 79 7.26 -6.45 10.21
N PRO A 80 8.37 -6.90 9.60
CA PRO A 80 8.42 -8.24 9.02
C PRO A 80 8.03 -9.31 10.02
N ASP A 81 7.46 -10.41 9.51
CA ASP A 81 7.12 -11.54 10.38
C ASP A 81 8.39 -12.08 11.08
N PRO A 82 8.30 -12.59 12.33
CA PRO A 82 9.48 -12.98 13.10
C PRO A 82 10.40 -14.01 12.43
N ASP A 83 9.87 -14.82 11.51
CA ASP A 83 10.58 -15.86 10.76
C ASP A 83 10.91 -15.47 9.31
N THR A 84 10.83 -14.19 8.96
CA THR A 84 11.23 -13.68 7.64
C THR A 84 12.03 -12.39 7.78
N PRO A 85 13.12 -12.22 7.03
CA PRO A 85 13.94 -11.01 7.13
C PRO A 85 13.25 -9.77 6.55
N ALA A 86 12.24 -9.93 5.68
CA ALA A 86 11.57 -8.83 4.99
C ALA A 86 10.22 -9.26 4.40
N THR A 87 9.24 -8.34 4.41
CA THR A 87 7.90 -8.49 3.82
C THR A 87 7.68 -7.40 2.77
N HIS A 88 7.42 -7.78 1.52
CA HIS A 88 7.39 -6.89 0.36
C HIS A 88 6.15 -7.09 -0.50
N VAL A 89 5.99 -6.21 -1.50
CA VAL A 89 5.04 -6.32 -2.62
C VAL A 89 3.62 -6.66 -2.12
N PRO A 90 2.98 -5.74 -1.39
CA PRO A 90 1.64 -5.98 -0.88
C PRO A 90 0.60 -5.99 -2.01
N GLU A 91 -0.46 -6.78 -1.84
CA GLU A 91 -1.68 -6.77 -2.64
C GLU A 91 -2.87 -6.69 -1.69
N ALA A 92 -3.69 -5.65 -1.81
CA ALA A 92 -4.80 -5.39 -0.90
C ALA A 92 -6.12 -5.91 -1.48
N PHE A 93 -6.97 -6.44 -0.62
CA PHE A 93 -8.28 -6.94 -1.01
C PHE A 93 -9.33 -6.59 0.05
N VAL A 94 -10.51 -6.16 -0.41
CA VAL A 94 -11.63 -5.84 0.45
C VAL A 94 -12.70 -6.89 0.31
N TRP A 95 -13.05 -7.54 1.42
CA TRP A 95 -14.15 -8.48 1.49
C TRP A 95 -15.26 -7.95 2.38
N ARG A 96 -16.51 -8.15 1.96
CA ARG A 96 -17.69 -7.83 2.78
C ARG A 96 -18.45 -9.11 3.09
N GLU A 97 -18.63 -9.35 4.38
CA GLU A 97 -19.42 -10.45 4.91
C GLU A 97 -20.56 -9.86 5.76
N GLY A 98 -21.74 -9.74 5.15
CA GLY A 98 -22.86 -9.01 5.75
C GLY A 98 -22.49 -7.55 6.03
N LYS A 99 -22.54 -7.15 7.31
CA LYS A 99 -22.17 -5.79 7.75
C LYS A 99 -20.68 -5.62 8.09
N VAL A 100 -19.90 -6.70 8.04
CA VAL A 100 -18.48 -6.67 8.36
C VAL A 100 -17.68 -6.41 7.10
N THR A 101 -16.85 -5.38 7.11
CA THR A 101 -15.84 -5.14 6.07
C THR A 101 -14.49 -5.59 6.59
N TRP A 102 -13.83 -6.44 5.81
CA TRP A 102 -12.47 -6.91 6.06
C TRP A 102 -11.53 -6.31 5.03
N LEU A 103 -10.39 -5.81 5.51
CA LEU A 103 -9.26 -5.41 4.68
C LEU A 103 -8.17 -6.47 4.84
N TYR A 104 -7.85 -7.12 3.73
CA TYR A 104 -6.77 -8.09 3.60
C TYR A 104 -5.58 -7.44 2.92
N VAL A 105 -4.38 -7.84 3.32
CA VAL A 105 -3.13 -7.53 2.62
C VAL A 105 -2.38 -8.84 2.47
N PHE A 106 -2.27 -9.31 1.22
CA PHE A 106 -1.38 -10.39 0.85
C PHE A 106 0.02 -9.79 0.61
N TYR A 107 1.08 -10.54 0.93
CA TYR A 107 2.45 -10.05 0.79
C TYR A 107 3.45 -11.17 0.60
N ALA A 108 4.58 -10.84 -0.03
CA ALA A 108 5.67 -11.76 -0.27
C ALA A 108 6.71 -11.73 0.86
N CYS A 109 7.19 -12.89 1.27
CA CYS A 109 8.25 -13.05 2.26
C CYS A 109 9.55 -13.49 1.59
N GLN A 110 10.64 -12.77 1.84
CA GLN A 110 11.96 -13.13 1.30
C GLN A 110 12.57 -14.34 2.02
N ALA A 111 13.44 -15.05 1.29
CA ALA A 111 14.17 -16.20 1.78
C ALA A 111 15.22 -15.84 2.84
N GLY A 112 16.00 -14.79 2.61
CA GLY A 112 17.07 -14.37 3.51
C GLY A 112 18.25 -15.34 3.58
N GLY A 113 18.86 -15.44 4.76
CA GLY A 113 20.02 -16.29 5.01
C GLY A 113 21.35 -15.58 4.76
N GLU A 114 22.43 -16.37 4.83
CA GLU A 114 23.80 -15.93 4.57
C GLU A 114 24.46 -16.95 3.61
N PRO A 115 24.80 -16.57 2.36
CA PRO A 115 24.58 -15.26 1.73
C PRO A 115 23.09 -14.92 1.54
N TYR A 116 22.76 -13.63 1.50
CA TYR A 116 21.38 -13.16 1.45
C TYR A 116 20.65 -13.56 0.16
N ASP A 117 19.61 -14.39 0.28
CA ASP A 117 18.71 -14.76 -0.81
C ASP A 117 17.53 -13.78 -0.89
N TYR A 118 17.58 -12.86 -1.86
CA TYR A 118 16.55 -11.83 -2.08
C TYR A 118 15.28 -12.38 -2.74
N ARG A 119 15.24 -13.65 -3.13
CA ARG A 119 14.07 -14.24 -3.77
C ARG A 119 12.95 -14.45 -2.77
N TYR A 120 11.72 -14.28 -3.24
CA TYR A 120 10.52 -14.58 -2.48
C TYR A 120 10.29 -16.10 -2.42
N LYS A 121 9.98 -16.63 -1.22
CA LYS A 121 9.73 -18.07 -1.03
C LYS A 121 8.32 -18.39 -0.55
N ARG A 122 7.61 -17.40 0.01
CA ARG A 122 6.29 -17.59 0.62
C ARG A 122 5.43 -16.36 0.35
N ILE A 123 4.13 -16.58 0.26
CA ILE A 123 3.10 -15.53 0.31
C ILE A 123 2.33 -15.73 1.61
N ARG A 124 2.01 -14.63 2.29
CA ARG A 124 1.21 -14.61 3.52
C ARG A 124 0.13 -13.55 3.42
N VAL A 125 -0.77 -13.56 4.40
CA VAL A 125 -1.88 -12.62 4.48
C VAL A 125 -2.04 -12.13 5.91
N MET A 126 -2.26 -10.83 6.05
CA MET A 126 -2.77 -10.20 7.26
C MET A 126 -4.14 -9.58 6.96
N ARG A 127 -4.99 -9.48 7.98
CA ARG A 127 -6.30 -8.84 7.81
C ARG A 127 -6.76 -8.13 9.07
N ARG A 128 -7.56 -7.10 8.89
CA ARG A 128 -8.30 -6.44 9.98
C ARG A 128 -9.73 -6.11 9.56
N LYS A 129 -10.61 -6.00 10.55
CA LYS A 129 -11.93 -5.42 10.34
C LYS A 129 -11.77 -3.92 10.21
N VAL A 130 -12.45 -3.33 9.23
CA VAL A 130 -12.53 -1.88 9.09
C VAL A 130 -13.88 -1.43 9.66
N THR A 131 -13.82 -0.56 10.67
CA THR A 131 -15.00 -0.10 11.40
C THR A 131 -15.42 1.30 10.99
N GLU A 132 -16.68 1.67 11.22
CA GLU A 132 -17.14 3.04 10.97
C GLU A 132 -16.42 4.06 11.87
N GLU A 133 -16.05 3.67 13.08
CA GLU A 133 -15.27 4.53 13.96
C GLU A 133 -13.90 4.85 13.38
N GLU A 134 -13.21 3.83 12.89
CA GLU A 134 -11.92 3.98 12.21
C GLU A 134 -12.02 4.87 10.97
N LEU A 135 -13.03 4.64 10.12
CA LEU A 135 -13.27 5.50 8.95
C LEU A 135 -13.51 6.96 9.35
N ARG A 136 -14.28 7.21 10.42
CA ARG A 136 -14.45 8.58 10.96
C ARG A 136 -13.14 9.19 11.43
N GLN A 137 -12.28 8.42 12.10
CA GLN A 137 -10.96 8.88 12.54
C GLN A 137 -10.08 9.29 11.35
N TYR A 138 -10.05 8.48 10.28
CA TYR A 138 -9.30 8.82 9.08
C TYR A 138 -9.88 10.03 8.33
N ARG A 139 -11.20 10.16 8.23
CA ARG A 139 -11.82 11.38 7.66
C ARG A 139 -11.37 12.63 8.41
N LYS A 140 -11.40 12.60 9.74
CA LYS A 140 -10.93 13.71 10.58
C LYS A 140 -9.44 14.01 10.37
N LEU A 141 -8.60 12.98 10.32
CA LEU A 141 -7.17 13.11 10.07
C LEU A 141 -6.89 13.79 8.71
N LEU A 142 -7.63 13.39 7.67
CA LEU A 142 -7.45 13.86 6.30
C LEU A 142 -8.05 15.26 6.06
N GLN A 143 -9.11 15.64 6.76
CA GLN A 143 -9.71 16.98 6.67
C GLN A 143 -8.86 18.05 7.35
N ASN A 144 -8.17 17.72 8.45
CA ASN A 144 -7.34 18.67 9.18
C ASN A 144 -6.03 19.07 8.47
N ARG A 145 -5.78 18.53 7.26
CA ARG A 145 -4.59 18.79 6.45
C ARG A 145 -4.85 19.59 5.18
N ARG A 146 -6.08 20.08 4.99
CA ARG A 146 -6.43 21.01 3.91
C ARG A 146 -6.19 22.45 4.30
#